data_AF-A0A1H1CEM7-F1
#
_entry.id   AF-A0A1H1CEM7-F1
#
_cell.length_a   1.000
_cell.length_b   1.000
_cell.length_c   1.000
_cell.angle_alpha   90.00
_cell.angle_beta   90.00
_cell.angle_gamma   90.00
#
_symmetry.space_group_name_H-M   'P 1'
#
loop_
_entity.id
_entity.type
_entity.pdbx_description
1 polymer ?
#
loop_
_entity_poly.entity_id
_entity_poly.type
_entity_poly.pdbx_seq_one_letter_code
_entity_poly.pdbx_strand_id
1 'polypeptide(L)'
;MVLAHNSSKPGPLGSPTVSSGLPRAGSKELCASVGRAVVRAARAVHWYVTSLMGDNAYATYVAHQRRTHPDTEPLTERQFWRQRMDDQDRNPGARCC
;
A
#
# COMPACT_ATOMS: atom_id res chain seq x y z
N MET A 1 27.99 12.54 -55.77
CA MET A 1 26.72 13.26 -55.69
C MET A 1 26.66 13.87 -54.30
N VAL A 2 26.80 15.18 -54.26
CA VAL A 2 27.09 16.03 -53.10
C VAL A 2 25.77 16.59 -52.54
N LEU A 3 25.73 16.81 -51.22
CA LEU A 3 24.68 17.47 -50.40
C LEU A 3 23.38 16.65 -50.24
N ALA A 4 22.86 16.42 -49.04
CA ALA A 4 22.63 17.43 -48.02
C ALA A 4 22.97 16.93 -46.60
N HIS A 5 23.82 17.72 -45.95
CA HIS A 5 24.04 17.74 -44.52
C HIS A 5 22.78 18.29 -43.85
N ASN A 6 22.00 17.43 -43.17
CA ASN A 6 20.93 17.92 -42.31
C ASN A 6 21.48 18.15 -40.90
N SER A 7 22.04 19.34 -40.72
CA SER A 7 22.39 19.92 -39.44
C SER A 7 21.13 20.37 -38.70
N SER A 8 20.43 19.42 -38.06
CA SER A 8 19.45 19.76 -37.02
C SER A 8 20.21 20.19 -35.76
N LYS A 9 20.51 21.48 -35.72
CA LYS A 9 20.99 22.23 -34.56
C LYS A 9 20.10 21.92 -33.34
N PRO A 10 20.61 21.33 -32.24
CA PRO A 10 19.85 21.28 -31.01
C PRO A 10 19.72 22.72 -30.50
N GLY A 11 18.49 23.26 -30.54
CA GLY A 11 18.16 24.47 -29.80
C GLY A 11 18.51 24.26 -28.33
N PRO A 12 19.02 25.28 -27.62
CA PRO A 12 19.39 25.10 -26.23
C PRO A 12 18.15 24.66 -25.45
N LEU A 13 18.29 23.52 -24.78
CA LEU A 13 17.40 23.05 -23.74
C LEU A 13 17.09 24.24 -22.84
N GLY A 14 15.86 24.72 -22.89
CA GLY A 14 15.34 25.62 -21.87
C GLY A 14 15.50 24.88 -20.56
N SER A 15 16.45 25.33 -19.75
CA SER A 15 16.64 24.85 -18.39
C SER A 15 15.27 24.94 -17.70
N PRO A 16 14.78 23.90 -17.02
CA PRO A 16 13.80 24.16 -16.00
C PRO A 16 14.51 25.05 -15.00
N THR A 17 14.16 26.34 -14.97
CA THR A 17 14.41 27.20 -13.84
C THR A 17 13.58 26.61 -12.69
N VAL A 18 14.09 25.53 -12.09
CA VAL A 18 13.75 25.13 -10.74
C VAL A 18 14.25 26.30 -9.90
N SER A 19 13.33 27.24 -9.69
CA SER A 19 13.41 28.23 -8.65
C SER A 19 13.40 27.43 -7.34
N SER A 20 14.59 26.98 -6.93
CA SER A 20 14.88 26.44 -5.61
C SER A 20 14.73 27.58 -4.60
N GLY A 21 13.51 28.03 -4.39
CA GLY A 21 13.12 28.61 -3.11
C GLY A 21 13.16 27.46 -2.13
N LEU A 22 14.31 27.28 -1.45
CA LEU A 22 14.37 26.45 -0.27
C LEU A 22 13.25 26.99 0.64
N PRO A 23 12.18 26.22 0.93
CA PRO A 23 11.12 26.73 1.77
C PRO A 23 11.78 27.10 3.09
N ARG A 24 11.64 28.36 3.52
CA ARG A 24 11.99 28.79 4.87
C ARG A 24 10.96 28.15 5.79
N ALA A 25 11.11 26.84 5.99
CA ALA A 25 10.19 25.99 6.70
C ALA A 25 10.17 26.48 8.14
N GLY A 26 9.08 27.13 8.53
CA GLY A 26 8.79 27.35 9.93
C GLY A 26 8.69 26.00 10.63
N SER A 27 8.93 25.96 11.94
CA SER A 27 8.84 24.74 12.77
C SER A 27 7.57 23.91 12.52
N LYS A 28 6.46 24.58 12.15
CA LYS A 28 5.19 23.93 11.77
C LYS A 28 5.27 23.06 10.51
N GLU A 29 6.02 23.48 9.49
CA GLU A 29 6.19 22.71 8.25
C GLU A 29 7.11 21.51 8.46
N LEU A 30 8.13 21.67 9.31
CA LEU A 30 8.97 20.57 9.78
C LEU A 30 8.12 19.54 10.55
N CYS A 31 7.33 19.96 11.55
CA CYS A 31 6.42 19.06 12.27
C CYS A 31 5.42 18.38 11.33
N ALA A 32 4.87 19.10 10.34
CA ALA A 32 3.95 18.51 9.36
C ALA A 32 4.64 17.50 8.43
N SER A 33 5.87 17.75 8.03
CA SER A 33 6.66 16.82 7.20
C SER A 33 7.06 15.56 7.97
N VAL A 34 7.50 15.72 9.23
CA VAL A 34 7.81 14.61 10.14
C VAL A 34 6.54 13.81 10.45
N GLY A 35 5.42 14.48 10.74
CA GLY A 35 4.13 13.83 10.96
C GLY A 35 3.69 12.98 9.76
N ARG A 36 3.84 13.49 8.53
CA ARG A 36 3.56 12.71 7.31
C ARG A 36 4.48 11.51 7.16
N ALA A 37 5.77 11.64 7.50
CA ALA A 37 6.73 10.53 7.46
C ALA A 37 6.37 9.45 8.50
N VAL A 38 6.04 9.85 9.74
CA VAL A 38 5.61 8.96 10.82
C VAL A 38 4.33 8.21 10.44
N VAL A 39 3.33 8.89 9.89
CA VAL A 39 2.09 8.25 9.44
C VAL A 39 2.35 7.20 8.34
N ARG A 40 3.26 7.49 7.41
CA ARG A 40 3.65 6.51 6.37
C ARG A 40 4.35 5.29 6.97
N ALA A 41 5.29 5.50 7.87
CA ALA A 41 6.00 4.41 8.55
C ALA A 41 5.04 3.56 9.39
N ALA A 42 4.15 4.19 10.16
CA ALA A 42 3.13 3.49 10.95
C ALA A 42 2.20 2.66 10.07
N ARG A 43 1.78 3.16 8.89
CA ARG A 43 1.00 2.38 7.92
C ARG A 43 1.76 1.19 7.36
N ALA A 44 3.05 1.34 7.07
CA ALA A 44 3.89 0.25 6.57
C ALA A 44 4.09 -0.84 7.63
N VAL A 45 4.35 -0.45 8.88
CA VAL A 45 4.44 -1.37 10.01
C VAL A 45 3.11 -2.06 10.24
N HIS A 46 1.99 -1.33 10.22
CA HIS A 46 0.66 -1.91 10.34
C HIS A 46 0.36 -2.90 9.22
N TRP A 47 0.68 -2.57 7.96
CA TRP A 47 0.55 -3.50 6.83
C TRP A 47 1.41 -4.76 7.02
N TYR A 48 2.64 -4.59 7.49
CA TYR A 48 3.55 -5.70 7.76
C TYR A 48 3.00 -6.60 8.88
N VAL A 49 2.62 -6.03 10.03
CA VAL A 49 2.06 -6.77 11.16
C VAL A 49 0.75 -7.45 10.79
N THR A 50 -0.17 -6.76 10.12
CA THR A 50 -1.46 -7.36 9.70
C THR A 50 -1.29 -8.44 8.64
N SER A 51 -0.27 -8.34 7.78
CA SER A 51 0.08 -9.40 6.83
C SER A 51 0.77 -10.59 7.52
N LEU A 52 1.60 -10.35 8.53
CA LEU A 52 2.38 -11.40 9.21
C LEU A 52 1.58 -12.13 10.29
N MET A 53 0.82 -11.40 11.12
CA MET A 53 -0.01 -11.96 12.19
C MET A 53 -1.34 -12.53 11.68
N GLY A 54 -1.72 -12.25 10.43
CA GLY A 54 -2.98 -12.75 9.89
C GLY A 54 -4.21 -12.06 10.47
N ASP A 55 -4.05 -10.93 11.18
CA ASP A 55 -5.17 -10.08 11.62
C ASP A 55 -5.99 -9.55 10.44
N ASN A 56 -5.44 -9.57 9.22
CA ASN A 56 -6.19 -9.26 8.01
C ASN A 56 -7.13 -10.38 7.53
N ALA A 57 -7.15 -11.55 8.19
CA ALA A 57 -7.85 -12.74 7.68
C ALA A 57 -9.30 -12.45 7.28
N TYR A 58 -10.00 -11.62 8.06
CA TYR A 58 -11.35 -11.17 7.72
C TYR A 58 -11.39 -10.26 6.49
N ALA A 59 -10.49 -9.27 6.39
CA ALA A 59 -10.41 -8.38 5.23
C ALA A 59 -10.06 -9.15 3.94
N THR A 60 -9.14 -10.11 4.02
CA THR A 60 -8.80 -11.01 2.92
C THR A 60 -9.97 -11.91 2.55
N TYR A 61 -10.69 -12.45 3.54
CA TYR A 61 -11.92 -13.21 3.32
C TYR A 61 -12.97 -12.37 2.56
N VAL A 62 -13.25 -11.15 3.02
CA VAL A 62 -14.23 -10.26 2.36
C VAL A 62 -13.77 -9.89 0.94
N ALA A 63 -12.48 -9.60 0.73
CA ALA A 63 -11.95 -9.31 -0.58
C ALA A 63 -12.05 -10.51 -1.53
N HIS A 64 -11.81 -11.72 -1.04
CA HIS A 64 -11.99 -12.96 -1.79
C HIS A 64 -13.48 -13.19 -2.07
N GLN A 65 -14.34 -13.08 -1.05
CA GLN A 65 -15.78 -13.27 -1.16
C GLN A 65 -16.40 -12.31 -2.19
N ARG A 66 -16.03 -11.04 -2.17
CA ARG A 66 -16.50 -10.05 -3.16
C ARG A 66 -16.04 -10.35 -4.59
N ARG A 67 -14.90 -11.04 -4.77
CA ARG A 67 -14.39 -11.45 -6.09
C ARG A 67 -15.05 -12.74 -6.58
N THR A 68 -15.25 -13.71 -5.69
CA THR A 68 -15.77 -15.04 -6.03
C THR A 68 -17.30 -15.07 -6.06
N HIS A 69 -17.95 -14.31 -5.17
CA HIS A 69 -19.39 -14.29 -4.96
C HIS A 69 -19.88 -12.84 -4.76
N PRO A 70 -19.99 -12.05 -5.84
CA PRO A 70 -20.42 -10.66 -5.75
C PRO A 70 -21.88 -10.49 -5.26
N ASP A 71 -22.72 -11.52 -5.42
CA ASP A 71 -24.15 -11.48 -5.08
C ASP A 71 -24.47 -11.99 -3.66
N THR A 72 -23.47 -12.40 -2.87
CA THR A 72 -23.66 -12.94 -1.52
C THR A 72 -23.07 -12.01 -0.47
N GLU A 73 -23.88 -11.63 0.52
CA GLU A 73 -23.43 -10.84 1.68
C GLU A 73 -22.31 -11.60 2.41
N PRO A 74 -21.12 -11.02 2.61
CA PRO A 74 -20.06 -11.67 3.35
C PRO A 74 -20.47 -11.89 4.81
N LEU A 75 -20.03 -13.01 5.39
CA LEU A 75 -20.14 -13.29 6.83
C LEU A 75 -19.67 -12.08 7.65
N THR A 76 -20.33 -11.82 8.78
CA THR A 76 -19.88 -10.79 9.71
C THR A 76 -18.55 -11.21 10.37
N GLU A 77 -17.75 -10.24 10.80
CA GLU A 77 -16.44 -10.49 11.43
C GLU A 77 -16.50 -11.50 12.59
N ARG A 78 -17.50 -11.35 13.46
CA ARG A 78 -17.71 -12.26 14.59
C ARG A 78 -18.04 -13.69 14.15
N GLN A 79 -18.82 -13.84 13.09
CA GLN A 79 -19.18 -15.16 12.54
C GLN A 79 -17.97 -15.83 11.88
N PHE A 80 -17.16 -15.06 11.14
CA PHE A 80 -15.92 -15.55 10.54
C PHE A 80 -14.96 -16.12 11.61
N TRP A 81 -14.73 -15.37 12.69
CA TRP A 81 -13.87 -15.84 13.78
C TRP A 81 -14.43 -17.05 14.51
N ARG A 82 -15.75 -17.11 14.73
CA ARG A 82 -16.40 -18.29 15.32
C ARG A 82 -16.23 -19.52 14.44
N GLN A 83 -16.51 -19.42 13.15
CA GLN A 83 -16.37 -20.53 12.21
C GLN A 83 -14.91 -21.00 12.12
N ARG A 84 -13.96 -20.07 12.10
CA ARG A 84 -12.53 -20.40 12.11
C ARG A 84 -12.11 -21.14 13.37
N MET A 85 -12.58 -20.73 14.55
CA MET A 85 -12.30 -21.44 15.80
C MET A 85 -12.96 -22.81 15.83
N ASP A 86 -14.23 -22.90 15.42
CA ASP A 86 -14.93 -24.18 15.30
C ASP A 86 -14.20 -25.15 14.35
N ASP A 87 -13.67 -24.66 13.23
CA ASP A 87 -12.92 -25.46 12.27
C ASP A 87 -11.57 -25.91 12.84
N GLN A 88 -10.93 -25.10 13.68
CA GLN A 88 -9.71 -25.48 14.43
C GLN A 88 -10.02 -26.52 15.51
N ASP A 89 -11.14 -26.38 16.22
CA ASP A 89 -11.60 -27.34 17.23
C ASP A 89 -12.03 -28.67 16.58
N ARG A 90 -12.67 -28.64 15.40
CA ARG A 90 -13.08 -29.85 14.65
C ARG A 90 -11.91 -30.55 13.96
N ASN A 91 -10.86 -29.83 13.58
CA ASN A 91 -9.64 -30.40 13.00
C ASN A 91 -8.43 -30.21 13.95
N PRO A 92 -8.39 -30.88 15.11
CA PRO A 92 -7.22 -30.85 15.98
C PRO A 92 -5.99 -31.51 15.34
N GLY A 93 -6.16 -32.25 14.23
CA GLY A 93 -5.14 -33.04 13.53
C GLY A 93 -4.02 -32.28 12.83
N ALA A 94 -4.03 -30.94 12.79
CA ALA A 94 -2.82 -30.16 12.47
C ALA A 94 -1.79 -30.17 13.62
N ARG A 95 -2.15 -30.80 14.75
CA ARG A 95 -1.28 -31.13 15.89
C ARG A 95 -1.07 -32.65 15.95
N CYS A 96 -0.50 -33.25 14.92
CA CYS A 96 0.23 -34.49 15.13
C CYS A 96 1.72 -34.19 15.20
N CYS A 97 2.26 -34.58 16.36
CA CYS A 97 3.64 -34.89 16.72
C CYS A 97 4.64 -35.08 15.57
#